data_AF-A0A662NLM7-F1
#
_entry.id   AF-A0A662NLM7-F1
#
_cell.length_a   1.000
_cell.length_b   1.000
_cell.length_c   1.000
_cell.angle_alpha   90.00
_cell.angle_beta   90.00
_cell.angle_gamma   90.00
#
_symmetry.space_group_name_H-M   'P 1'
#
loop_
_entity.id
_entity.type
_entity.pdbx_description
1 polymer ?
#
loop_
_entity_poly.entity_id
_entity_poly.type
_entity_poly.pdbx_seq_one_letter_code
_entity_poly.pdbx_strand_id
1 'polypeptide(L)'
;MITGIIRSSPGELELAGKTLVTKGEFKTGIRLLIKSAREYEKQKRILDAARIYRYIGDLLLNANPRALKDARPFLLKSAYYYLDVLEREIELKEPNLELLDEFCSNILRIFEILGEKNKFEKYAREFAMMYKSMGDTQMKRKKIQKAIESYEAAHRYYKTIHDSSGIEDMASILIDLYGKGAEIFVAKKEYQRAGDVFFKLAFIVKDVFGYDDHFMELMENAGRNYERAGRKWYASGNLHYTAKTFLSAEYSYLLAGNTQRTKLIGLNTTKMLYQLA
;
A
#
# COMPACT_ATOMS: atom_id res chain seq x y z
N MET A 1 -53.17 1.17 19.95
CA MET A 1 -51.78 0.88 20.40
C MET A 1 -51.24 -0.24 19.53
N ILE A 2 -50.44 0.10 18.52
CA ILE A 2 -49.68 -0.88 17.73
C ILE A 2 -48.25 -0.77 18.23
N THR A 3 -47.83 -1.70 19.08
CA THR A 3 -46.44 -1.93 19.49
C THR A 3 -45.70 -2.58 18.32
N GLY A 4 -45.44 -1.78 17.28
CA GLY A 4 -44.53 -2.15 16.21
C GLY A 4 -43.10 -2.05 16.72
N ILE A 5 -42.47 -3.19 17.02
CA ILE A 5 -41.02 -3.28 17.08
C ILE A 5 -40.54 -2.94 15.67
N ILE A 6 -40.21 -1.67 15.43
CA ILE A 6 -39.42 -1.30 14.25
C ILE A 6 -38.10 -2.04 14.45
N ARG A 7 -37.92 -3.16 13.76
CA ARG A 7 -36.60 -3.77 13.59
C ARG A 7 -35.79 -2.79 12.75
N SER A 8 -35.20 -1.79 13.40
CA SER A 8 -34.33 -0.83 12.73
C SER A 8 -33.23 -1.61 12.00
N SER A 9 -33.01 -1.27 10.73
CA SER A 9 -32.00 -1.95 9.92
C SER A 9 -30.60 -1.76 10.52
N PRO A 10 -29.63 -2.66 10.27
CA PRO A 10 -28.27 -2.47 10.77
C PRO A 10 -27.65 -1.14 10.34
N GLY A 11 -27.98 -0.65 9.14
CA GLY A 11 -27.53 0.66 8.63
C GLY A 11 -28.16 1.85 9.36
N GLU A 12 -29.44 1.77 9.73
CA GLU A 12 -30.08 2.80 10.58
C GLU A 12 -29.46 2.86 11.97
N LEU A 13 -29.19 1.69 12.57
CA LEU A 13 -28.52 1.59 13.86
C LEU A 13 -27.09 2.14 13.80
N GLU A 14 -26.37 1.88 12.71
CA GLU A 14 -25.05 2.44 12.45
C GLU A 14 -25.09 3.97 12.37
N LEU A 15 -25.97 4.51 11.52
CA LEU A 15 -26.10 5.94 11.30
C LEU A 15 -26.49 6.67 12.60
N ALA A 16 -27.46 6.14 13.34
CA ALA A 16 -27.87 6.68 14.63
C ALA A 16 -26.71 6.61 15.64
N GLY A 17 -25.99 5.49 15.70
CA GLY A 17 -24.82 5.31 16.55
C GLY A 17 -23.73 6.34 16.27
N LYS A 18 -23.34 6.50 15.01
CA LYS A 18 -22.36 7.51 14.57
C LYS A 18 -22.82 8.94 14.90
N THR A 19 -24.10 9.24 14.66
CA THR A 19 -24.67 10.57 14.95
C THR A 19 -24.59 10.90 16.45
N LEU A 20 -24.89 9.94 17.33
CA LEU A 20 -24.79 10.14 18.77
C LEU A 20 -23.33 10.33 19.22
N VAL A 21 -22.38 9.59 18.64
CA VAL A 21 -20.95 9.78 18.91
C VAL A 21 -20.51 11.20 18.54
N THR A 22 -20.89 11.70 17.36
CA THR A 22 -20.57 13.07 16.92
C THR A 22 -21.17 14.14 17.85
N LYS A 23 -22.32 13.84 18.48
CA LYS A 23 -22.98 14.73 19.46
C LYS A 23 -22.41 14.62 20.88
N GLY A 24 -21.39 13.80 21.10
CA GLY A 24 -20.77 13.59 22.42
C GLY A 24 -21.46 12.53 23.29
N GLU A 25 -22.52 11.86 22.81
CA GLU A 25 -23.21 10.80 23.53
C GLU A 25 -22.54 9.42 23.33
N PHE A 26 -21.26 9.33 23.68
CA PHE A 26 -20.39 8.18 23.37
C PHE A 26 -20.94 6.82 23.81
N LYS A 27 -21.42 6.71 25.06
CA LYS A 27 -21.90 5.43 25.62
C LYS A 27 -23.13 4.90 24.87
N THR A 28 -24.07 5.78 24.55
CA THR A 28 -25.29 5.42 23.83
C THR A 28 -24.98 5.12 22.36
N GLY A 29 -24.15 5.94 21.73
CA GLY A 29 -23.67 5.72 20.37
C GLY A 29 -22.97 4.38 20.19
N ILE A 30 -22.00 4.05 21.06
CA ILE A 30 -21.29 2.75 21.04
C ILE A 30 -22.27 1.58 21.21
N ARG A 31 -23.27 1.70 22.08
CA ARG A 31 -24.29 0.63 22.25
C ARG A 31 -25.07 0.37 20.97
N LEU A 32 -25.45 1.42 20.24
CA LEU A 32 -26.11 1.28 18.94
C LEU A 32 -25.20 0.67 17.88
N LEU A 33 -23.92 1.07 17.85
CA LEU A 33 -22.92 0.48 16.95
C LEU A 33 -22.71 -1.01 17.22
N ILE A 34 -22.64 -1.43 18.48
CA ILE A 34 -22.54 -2.86 18.84
C ILE A 34 -23.78 -3.62 18.36
N LYS A 35 -24.97 -3.04 18.51
CA LYS A 35 -26.22 -3.65 18.01
C LYS A 35 -26.21 -3.76 16.49
N SER A 36 -25.78 -2.71 15.80
CA SER A 36 -25.61 -2.70 14.33
C SER A 36 -24.66 -3.80 13.86
N ALA A 37 -23.46 -3.92 14.44
CA ALA A 37 -22.48 -4.95 14.09
C ALA A 37 -23.04 -6.36 14.24
N ARG A 38 -23.78 -6.64 15.33
CA ARG A 38 -24.43 -7.93 15.56
C ARG A 38 -25.56 -8.22 14.56
N GLU A 39 -26.29 -7.20 14.12
CA GLU A 39 -27.30 -7.38 13.06
C GLU A 39 -26.64 -7.62 11.70
N TYR A 40 -25.51 -6.97 11.39
CA TYR A 40 -24.70 -7.30 10.21
C TYR A 40 -24.19 -8.76 10.23
N GLU A 41 -23.73 -9.26 11.38
CA GLU A 41 -23.35 -10.67 11.56
C GLU A 41 -24.50 -11.63 11.25
N LYS A 42 -25.69 -11.38 11.81
CA LYS A 42 -26.89 -12.21 11.57
C LYS A 42 -27.26 -12.28 10.10
N GLN A 43 -27.03 -11.20 9.36
CA GLN A 43 -27.27 -11.11 7.93
C GLN A 43 -26.10 -11.66 7.08
N LYS A 44 -25.06 -12.26 7.71
CA LYS A 44 -23.82 -12.72 7.08
C LYS A 44 -23.06 -11.62 6.33
N ARG A 45 -23.30 -10.35 6.68
CA ARG A 45 -22.59 -9.18 6.15
C ARG A 45 -21.32 -8.93 6.96
N ILE A 46 -20.38 -9.87 6.82
CA ILE A 46 -19.18 -9.95 7.69
C ILE A 46 -18.27 -8.72 7.54
N LEU A 47 -18.07 -8.21 6.31
CA LEU A 47 -17.25 -7.03 6.07
C LEU A 47 -17.80 -5.78 6.77
N ASP A 48 -19.12 -5.57 6.73
CA ASP A 48 -19.76 -4.45 7.42
C ASP A 48 -19.59 -4.58 8.94
N ALA A 49 -19.81 -5.79 9.48
CA ALA A 49 -19.55 -6.05 10.89
C ALA A 49 -18.09 -5.78 11.29
N ALA A 50 -17.12 -6.22 10.48
CA ALA A 50 -15.69 -5.99 10.70
C ALA A 50 -15.36 -4.49 10.80
N ARG A 51 -15.90 -3.68 9.88
CA ARG A 51 -15.74 -2.23 9.84
C ARG A 51 -16.33 -1.55 11.08
N ILE A 52 -17.51 -1.97 11.54
CA ILE A 52 -18.12 -1.40 12.74
C ILE A 52 -17.34 -1.77 14.00
N TYR A 53 -16.86 -3.01 14.13
CA TYR A 53 -16.01 -3.37 15.27
C TYR A 53 -14.67 -2.64 15.28
N ARG A 54 -14.07 -2.43 14.10
CA ARG A 54 -12.87 -1.59 13.96
C ARG A 54 -13.14 -0.19 14.49
N TYR A 55 -14.21 0.42 14.00
CA TYR A 55 -14.63 1.77 14.36
C TYR A 55 -14.91 1.91 15.87
N ILE A 56 -15.59 0.94 16.50
CA ILE A 56 -15.81 0.94 17.96
C ILE A 56 -14.47 0.90 18.71
N GLY A 57 -13.55 0.02 18.30
CA GLY A 57 -12.23 -0.08 18.91
C GLY A 57 -11.43 1.23 18.82
N ASP A 58 -11.43 1.85 17.65
CA ASP A 58 -10.75 3.14 17.43
C ASP A 58 -11.41 4.28 18.23
N LEU A 59 -12.74 4.31 18.31
CA LEU A 59 -13.45 5.29 19.15
C LEU A 59 -13.07 5.19 20.63
N LEU A 60 -12.97 3.97 21.16
CA LEU A 60 -12.58 3.74 22.55
C LEU A 60 -11.16 4.23 22.83
N LEU A 61 -10.22 3.94 21.91
CA LEU A 61 -8.83 4.37 22.05
C LEU A 61 -8.64 5.88 21.85
N ASN A 62 -9.40 6.49 20.93
CA ASN A 62 -9.37 7.94 20.71
C ASN A 62 -9.95 8.70 21.91
N ALA A 63 -11.01 8.18 22.53
CA ALA A 63 -11.60 8.77 23.73
C ALA A 63 -10.69 8.59 24.96
N ASN A 64 -10.03 7.43 25.07
CA ASN A 64 -9.08 7.14 26.13
C ASN A 64 -8.02 6.14 25.65
N PRO A 65 -6.77 6.60 25.37
CA PRO A 65 -5.70 5.71 24.92
C PRO A 65 -5.35 4.57 25.89
N ARG A 66 -5.74 4.69 27.17
CA ARG A 66 -5.54 3.64 28.19
C ARG A 66 -6.65 2.57 28.18
N ALA A 67 -7.72 2.74 27.39
CA ALA A 67 -8.84 1.82 27.30
C ALA A 67 -8.58 0.60 26.38
N LEU A 68 -7.31 0.20 26.20
CA LEU A 68 -6.93 -0.92 25.34
C LEU A 68 -7.65 -2.22 25.72
N LYS A 69 -7.86 -2.46 27.02
CA LYS A 69 -8.58 -3.64 27.52
C LYS A 69 -10.03 -3.68 27.03
N ASP A 70 -10.70 -2.53 26.94
CA ASP A 70 -12.09 -2.41 26.50
C ASP A 70 -12.21 -2.44 24.97
N ALA A 71 -11.21 -1.89 24.26
CA ALA A 71 -11.15 -1.90 22.80
C ALA A 71 -10.79 -3.29 22.23
N ARG A 72 -9.95 -4.06 22.95
CA ARG A 72 -9.37 -5.32 22.47
C ARG A 72 -10.38 -6.33 21.93
N PRO A 73 -11.53 -6.61 22.57
CA PRO A 73 -12.50 -7.58 22.05
C PRO A 73 -13.06 -7.17 20.69
N PHE A 74 -13.31 -5.88 20.47
CA PHE A 74 -13.84 -5.36 19.20
C PHE A 74 -12.76 -5.40 18.12
N LEU A 75 -11.55 -4.96 18.44
CA LEU A 75 -10.42 -4.99 17.51
C LEU A 75 -10.09 -6.42 17.07
N LEU A 76 -9.95 -7.38 17.99
CA LEU A 76 -9.69 -8.78 17.64
C LEU A 76 -10.80 -9.35 16.77
N LYS A 77 -12.07 -9.09 17.12
CA LYS A 77 -13.21 -9.58 16.32
C LYS A 77 -13.20 -9.01 14.90
N SER A 78 -12.85 -7.73 14.76
CA SER A 78 -12.65 -7.08 13.47
C SER A 78 -11.55 -7.77 12.65
N ALA A 79 -10.38 -8.03 13.25
CA ALA A 79 -9.26 -8.69 12.56
C ALA A 79 -9.65 -10.08 12.04
N TYR A 80 -10.32 -10.90 12.87
CA TYR A 80 -10.77 -12.22 12.45
C TYR A 80 -11.83 -12.17 11.35
N TYR A 81 -12.72 -11.18 11.37
CA TYR A 81 -13.68 -11.01 10.26
C TYR A 81 -13.03 -10.51 8.98
N TYR A 82 -11.99 -9.67 9.07
CA TYR A 82 -11.20 -9.35 7.88
C TYR A 82 -10.49 -10.59 7.33
N LEU A 83 -9.96 -11.47 8.19
CA LEU A 83 -9.39 -12.76 7.76
C LEU A 83 -10.43 -13.64 7.05
N ASP A 84 -11.63 -13.78 7.61
CA ASP A 84 -12.72 -14.57 6.99
C ASP A 84 -13.11 -14.04 5.60
N VAL A 85 -13.12 -12.71 5.42
CA VAL A 85 -13.46 -12.08 4.14
C VAL A 85 -12.29 -12.20 3.16
N LEU A 86 -11.06 -12.05 3.64
CA LEU A 86 -9.84 -12.22 2.85
C LEU A 86 -9.75 -13.63 2.26
N GLU A 87 -9.98 -14.67 3.07
CA GLU A 87 -9.96 -16.08 2.62
C GLU A 87 -10.91 -16.31 1.44
N ARG A 88 -12.14 -15.77 1.52
CA ARG A 88 -13.14 -15.87 0.43
C ARG A 88 -12.74 -15.11 -0.83
N GLU A 89 -12.10 -13.95 -0.67
CA GLU A 89 -11.69 -13.12 -1.80
C GLU A 89 -10.53 -13.78 -2.58
N ILE A 90 -9.60 -14.44 -1.88
CA ILE A 90 -8.46 -15.15 -2.51
C ILE A 90 -8.94 -16.35 -3.35
N GLU A 91 -10.04 -17.00 -2.96
CA GLU A 91 -10.62 -18.12 -3.70
C GLU A 91 -11.24 -17.71 -5.05
N LEU A 92 -11.47 -16.41 -5.29
CA LEU A 92 -11.99 -15.93 -6.56
C LEU A 92 -11.00 -16.16 -7.71
N LYS A 93 -11.53 -16.38 -8.91
CA LYS A 93 -10.71 -16.61 -10.12
C LYS A 93 -9.79 -15.42 -10.45
N GLU A 94 -10.29 -14.21 -10.17
CA GLU A 94 -9.57 -12.94 -10.28
C GLU A 94 -9.81 -12.10 -9.01
N PRO A 95 -9.00 -12.31 -7.95
CA PRO A 95 -9.14 -11.55 -6.70
C PRO A 95 -8.84 -10.07 -6.90
N ASN A 96 -9.53 -9.21 -6.16
CA ASN A 96 -9.26 -7.78 -6.14
C ASN A 96 -8.05 -7.47 -5.25
N LEU A 97 -6.89 -7.19 -5.87
CA LEU A 97 -5.64 -6.91 -5.16
C LEU A 97 -5.71 -5.71 -4.21
N GLU A 98 -6.45 -4.66 -4.59
CA GLU A 98 -6.60 -3.45 -3.75
C GLU A 98 -7.40 -3.76 -2.50
N LEU A 99 -8.48 -4.53 -2.64
CA LEU A 99 -9.31 -4.97 -1.53
C LEU A 99 -8.55 -5.91 -0.57
N LEU A 100 -7.75 -6.84 -1.13
CA LEU A 100 -6.88 -7.70 -0.34
C LEU A 100 -5.87 -6.89 0.47
N ASP A 101 -5.26 -5.85 -0.12
CA ASP A 101 -4.28 -5.01 0.57
C ASP A 101 -4.93 -4.18 1.69
N GLU A 102 -6.17 -3.71 1.50
CA GLU A 102 -6.98 -3.09 2.55
C GLU A 102 -7.20 -4.05 3.72
N PHE A 103 -7.57 -5.30 3.46
CA PHE A 103 -7.84 -6.29 4.51
C PHE A 103 -6.56 -6.67 5.26
N CYS A 104 -5.50 -7.03 4.56
CA CYS A 104 -4.19 -7.35 5.14
C CYS A 104 -3.70 -6.19 6.03
N SER A 105 -3.76 -4.96 5.54
CA SER A 105 -3.34 -3.77 6.28
C SER A 105 -4.16 -3.55 7.54
N ASN A 106 -5.49 -3.72 7.48
CA ASN A 106 -6.35 -3.61 8.65
C ASN A 106 -6.02 -4.67 9.72
N ILE A 107 -5.79 -5.91 9.29
CA ILE A 107 -5.45 -7.03 10.20
C ILE A 107 -4.12 -6.74 10.92
N LEU A 108 -3.07 -6.39 10.16
CA LEU A 108 -1.76 -6.08 10.75
C LEU A 108 -1.82 -4.87 11.68
N ARG A 109 -2.52 -3.81 11.27
CA ARG A 109 -2.69 -2.60 12.10
C ARG A 109 -3.39 -2.91 13.42
N ILE A 110 -4.39 -3.80 13.41
CA ILE A 110 -5.04 -4.24 14.65
C ILE A 110 -4.04 -4.98 15.56
N PHE A 111 -3.29 -5.94 15.03
CA PHE A 111 -2.32 -6.67 15.85
C PHE A 111 -1.21 -5.77 16.40
N GLU A 112 -0.78 -4.78 15.62
CA GLU A 112 0.15 -3.74 16.06
C GLU A 112 -0.43 -2.92 17.23
N ILE A 113 -1.66 -2.39 17.09
CA ILE A 113 -2.35 -1.62 18.14
C ILE A 113 -2.49 -2.43 19.43
N LEU A 114 -2.75 -3.74 19.30
CA LEU A 114 -2.92 -4.63 20.44
C LEU A 114 -1.60 -5.13 21.04
N GLY A 115 -0.45 -4.81 20.44
CA GLY A 115 0.85 -5.33 20.85
C GLY A 115 1.02 -6.83 20.61
N GLU A 116 0.23 -7.43 19.72
CA GLU A 116 0.22 -8.87 19.42
C GLU A 116 1.34 -9.24 18.42
N LYS A 117 2.60 -9.01 18.82
CA LYS A 117 3.78 -9.16 17.94
C LYS A 117 3.84 -10.51 17.22
N ASN A 118 3.62 -11.62 17.95
CA ASN A 118 3.65 -12.96 17.36
C ASN A 118 2.58 -13.15 16.26
N LYS A 119 1.39 -12.55 16.42
CA LYS A 119 0.33 -12.61 15.40
C LYS A 119 0.67 -11.71 14.23
N PHE A 120 1.16 -10.51 14.50
CA PHE A 120 1.61 -9.58 13.48
C PHE A 120 2.64 -10.24 12.55
N GLU A 121 3.70 -10.83 13.12
CA GLU A 121 4.76 -11.50 12.35
C GLU A 121 4.23 -12.70 11.57
N LYS A 122 3.41 -13.55 12.22
CA LYS A 122 2.78 -14.70 11.60
C LYS A 122 1.95 -14.30 10.37
N TYR A 123 1.01 -13.37 10.54
CA TYR A 123 0.09 -13.01 9.47
C TYR A 123 0.76 -12.20 8.36
N ALA A 124 1.73 -11.35 8.69
CA ALA A 124 2.52 -10.66 7.65
C ALA A 124 3.28 -11.67 6.77
N ARG A 125 3.86 -12.72 7.37
CA ARG A 125 4.49 -13.81 6.62
C ARG A 125 3.48 -14.58 5.76
N GLU A 126 2.30 -14.90 6.30
CA GLU A 126 1.23 -15.57 5.55
C GLU A 126 0.75 -14.72 4.36
N PHE A 127 0.58 -13.41 4.54
CA PHE A 127 0.23 -12.49 3.45
C PHE A 127 1.35 -12.41 2.41
N ALA A 128 2.61 -12.39 2.83
CA ALA A 128 3.73 -12.42 1.90
C ALA A 128 3.73 -13.69 1.02
N MET A 129 3.51 -14.85 1.62
CA MET A 129 3.41 -16.13 0.90
C MET A 129 2.20 -16.17 -0.05
N MET A 130 1.05 -15.67 0.41
CA MET A 130 -0.16 -15.54 -0.41
C MET A 130 0.12 -14.71 -1.67
N TYR A 131 0.68 -13.51 -1.51
CA TYR A 131 1.01 -12.64 -2.64
C TYR A 131 2.08 -13.23 -3.57
N LYS A 132 3.09 -13.94 -3.03
CA LYS A 132 4.06 -14.70 -3.85
C LYS A 132 3.36 -15.73 -4.74
N SER A 133 2.48 -16.54 -4.16
CA SER A 133 1.70 -17.56 -4.89
C SER A 133 0.79 -16.95 -5.97
N MET A 134 0.19 -15.79 -5.67
CA MET A 134 -0.58 -15.02 -6.66
C MET A 134 0.32 -14.56 -7.81
N GLY A 135 1.50 -14.00 -7.50
CA GLY A 135 2.52 -13.61 -8.48
C GLY A 135 2.91 -14.77 -9.40
N ASP A 136 3.22 -15.93 -8.84
CA ASP A 136 3.57 -17.15 -9.57
C ASP A 136 2.43 -17.57 -10.52
N THR A 137 1.19 -17.48 -10.04
CA THR A 137 0.00 -17.79 -10.83
C THR A 137 -0.18 -16.79 -11.99
N GLN A 138 0.03 -15.50 -11.77
CA GLN A 138 -0.05 -14.49 -12.83
C GLN A 138 1.08 -14.64 -13.85
N MET A 139 2.29 -15.03 -13.41
CA MET A 139 3.40 -15.37 -14.31
C MET A 139 3.04 -16.53 -15.24
N LYS A 140 2.48 -17.62 -14.70
CA LYS A 140 1.99 -18.76 -15.51
C LYS A 140 0.92 -18.33 -16.53
N ARG A 141 0.08 -17.35 -16.16
CA ARG A 141 -0.93 -16.73 -17.04
C ARG A 141 -0.37 -15.65 -17.98
N LYS A 142 0.95 -15.40 -17.97
CA LYS A 142 1.65 -14.35 -18.74
C LYS A 142 1.13 -12.93 -18.46
N LYS A 143 0.50 -12.70 -17.31
CA LYS A 143 0.04 -11.38 -16.86
C LYS A 143 1.16 -10.70 -16.05
N ILE A 144 2.24 -10.32 -16.74
CA ILE A 144 3.48 -9.83 -16.11
C ILE A 144 3.25 -8.66 -15.15
N GLN A 145 2.46 -7.66 -15.55
CA GLN A 145 2.21 -6.50 -14.71
C GLN A 145 1.51 -6.87 -13.38
N LYS A 146 0.49 -7.75 -13.43
CA LYS A 146 -0.19 -8.25 -12.23
C LYS A 146 0.72 -9.11 -11.36
N ALA A 147 1.66 -9.83 -11.98
CA ALA A 147 2.66 -10.60 -11.26
C ALA A 147 3.61 -9.69 -10.47
N ILE A 148 4.13 -8.64 -11.12
CA ILE A 148 4.99 -7.62 -10.47
C ILE A 148 4.27 -7.01 -9.28
N GLU A 149 3.02 -6.58 -9.44
CA GLU A 149 2.22 -6.00 -8.34
C GLU A 149 2.08 -6.95 -7.15
N SER A 150 1.89 -8.25 -7.42
CA SER A 150 1.79 -9.27 -6.39
C SER A 150 3.13 -9.50 -5.69
N TYR A 151 4.24 -9.62 -6.43
CA TYR A 151 5.56 -9.77 -5.84
C TYR A 151 6.01 -8.54 -5.05
N GLU A 152 5.66 -7.33 -5.50
CA GLU A 152 5.90 -6.10 -4.73
C GLU A 152 5.15 -6.11 -3.40
N ALA A 153 3.89 -6.58 -3.39
CA ALA A 153 3.13 -6.75 -2.16
C ALA A 153 3.82 -7.76 -1.23
N ALA A 154 4.22 -8.93 -1.74
CA ALA A 154 4.95 -9.92 -0.96
C ALA A 154 6.24 -9.35 -0.35
N HIS A 155 7.03 -8.64 -1.16
CA HIS A 155 8.26 -7.97 -0.72
C HIS A 155 8.00 -6.96 0.41
N ARG A 156 6.95 -6.14 0.32
CA ARG A 156 6.57 -5.20 1.39
C ARG A 156 6.25 -5.90 2.71
N TYR A 157 5.56 -7.04 2.66
CA TYR A 157 5.22 -7.80 3.87
C TYR A 157 6.46 -8.46 4.50
N TYR A 158 7.36 -9.07 3.71
CA TYR A 158 8.63 -9.58 4.24
C TYR A 158 9.49 -8.48 4.85
N LYS A 159 9.54 -7.30 4.22
CA LYS A 159 10.23 -6.12 4.77
C LYS A 159 9.67 -5.66 6.10
N THR A 160 8.35 -5.68 6.24
CA THR A 160 7.65 -5.26 7.47
C THR A 160 8.02 -6.11 8.69
N ILE A 161 8.39 -7.38 8.46
CA ILE A 161 8.83 -8.30 9.52
C ILE A 161 10.35 -8.56 9.51
N HIS A 162 11.11 -7.78 8.73
CA HIS A 162 12.56 -7.93 8.59
C HIS A 162 13.02 -9.36 8.22
N ASP A 163 12.23 -10.05 7.39
CA ASP A 163 12.59 -11.38 6.89
C ASP A 163 13.55 -11.28 5.71
N SER A 164 14.85 -11.34 5.99
CA SER A 164 15.90 -11.19 4.97
C SER A 164 15.79 -12.19 3.83
N SER A 165 15.49 -13.47 4.13
CA SER A 165 15.35 -14.50 3.10
C SER A 165 14.16 -14.22 2.18
N GLY A 166 13.03 -13.81 2.75
CA GLY A 166 11.85 -13.43 1.96
C GLY A 166 12.07 -12.15 1.12
N ILE A 167 12.82 -11.19 1.65
CA ILE A 167 13.23 -9.97 0.92
C ILE A 167 14.11 -10.34 -0.27
N GLU A 168 15.17 -11.12 -0.05
CA GLU A 168 16.10 -11.56 -1.10
C GLU A 168 15.40 -12.36 -2.20
N ASP A 169 14.53 -13.30 -1.82
CA ASP A 169 13.72 -14.10 -2.74
C ASP A 169 12.89 -13.21 -3.68
N MET A 170 12.15 -12.26 -3.11
CA MET A 170 11.27 -11.37 -3.90
C MET A 170 12.06 -10.35 -4.69
N ALA A 171 13.16 -9.83 -4.14
CA ALA A 171 14.05 -8.92 -4.84
C ALA A 171 14.64 -9.58 -6.08
N SER A 172 15.11 -10.82 -5.99
CA SER A 172 15.65 -11.58 -7.13
C SER A 172 14.64 -11.68 -8.29
N ILE A 173 13.39 -12.02 -7.99
CA ILE A 173 12.31 -12.09 -8.99
C ILE A 173 12.04 -10.71 -9.60
N LEU A 174 11.90 -9.69 -8.77
CA LEU A 174 11.59 -8.33 -9.22
C LEU A 174 12.74 -7.72 -10.03
N ILE A 175 14.00 -8.01 -9.70
CA ILE A 175 15.17 -7.56 -10.45
C ILE A 175 15.14 -8.09 -11.88
N ASP A 176 14.85 -9.39 -12.07
CA ASP A 176 14.73 -9.98 -13.42
C ASP A 176 13.59 -9.32 -14.22
N LEU A 177 12.42 -9.16 -13.60
CA LEU A 177 11.24 -8.59 -14.27
C LEU A 177 11.43 -7.12 -14.62
N TYR A 178 11.94 -6.32 -13.68
CA TYR A 178 12.17 -4.89 -13.91
C TYR A 178 13.36 -4.63 -14.83
N GLY A 179 14.44 -5.42 -14.75
CA GLY A 179 15.58 -5.32 -15.66
C GLY A 179 15.14 -5.46 -17.12
N LYS A 180 14.41 -6.54 -17.44
CA LYS A 180 13.84 -6.75 -18.79
C LYS A 180 12.86 -5.63 -19.19
N GLY A 181 12.03 -5.18 -18.26
CA GLY A 181 11.09 -4.07 -18.50
C GLY A 181 11.79 -2.75 -18.85
N ALA A 182 12.85 -2.40 -18.11
CA ALA A 182 13.63 -1.20 -18.34
C ALA A 182 14.29 -1.23 -19.72
N GLU A 183 14.94 -2.34 -20.09
CA GLU A 183 15.59 -2.51 -21.40
C GLU A 183 14.61 -2.33 -22.57
N ILE A 184 13.39 -2.89 -22.46
CA ILE A 184 12.34 -2.72 -23.46
C ILE A 184 11.96 -1.24 -23.60
N PHE A 185 11.78 -0.51 -22.50
CA PHE A 185 11.44 0.92 -22.56
C PHE A 185 12.57 1.76 -23.13
N VAL A 186 13.83 1.45 -22.80
CA VAL A 186 14.99 2.11 -23.39
C VAL A 186 15.02 1.89 -24.91
N ALA A 187 14.85 0.64 -25.38
CA ALA A 187 14.84 0.30 -26.80
C ALA A 187 13.72 1.03 -27.57
N LYS A 188 12.54 1.15 -26.97
CA LYS A 188 11.40 1.90 -27.52
C LYS A 188 11.54 3.43 -27.37
N LYS A 189 12.62 3.91 -26.76
CA LYS A 189 12.85 5.33 -26.44
C LYS A 189 11.77 5.92 -25.53
N GLU A 190 11.09 5.10 -24.74
CA GLU A 190 10.13 5.48 -23.69
C GLU A 190 10.87 5.84 -22.40
N TYR A 191 11.77 6.82 -22.49
CA TYR A 191 12.78 7.09 -21.46
C TYR A 191 12.20 7.44 -20.08
N GLN A 192 11.03 8.08 -20.01
CA GLN A 192 10.41 8.38 -18.71
C GLN A 192 10.02 7.10 -17.98
N ARG A 193 9.41 6.15 -18.68
CA ARG A 193 9.03 4.84 -18.12
C ARG A 193 10.25 4.00 -17.79
N ALA A 194 11.31 4.06 -18.60
CA ALA A 194 12.59 3.43 -18.26
C ALA A 194 13.17 4.00 -16.95
N GLY A 195 13.14 5.34 -16.79
CA GLY A 195 13.54 6.01 -15.56
C GLY A 195 12.76 5.53 -14.35
N ASP A 196 11.42 5.46 -14.46
CA ASP A 196 10.54 4.97 -13.39
C ASP A 196 10.87 3.53 -12.99
N VAL A 197 11.17 2.67 -13.95
CA VAL A 197 11.55 1.28 -13.67
C VAL A 197 12.92 1.18 -13.00
N PHE A 198 13.94 1.88 -13.50
CA PHE A 198 15.27 1.89 -12.86
C PHE A 198 15.21 2.44 -11.44
N PHE A 199 14.42 3.50 -11.21
CA PHE A 199 14.24 4.09 -9.89
C PHE A 199 13.61 3.09 -8.91
N LYS A 200 12.56 2.37 -9.32
CA LYS A 200 11.96 1.30 -8.50
C LYS A 200 12.94 0.17 -8.22
N LEU A 201 13.64 -0.30 -9.27
CA LEU A 201 14.62 -1.36 -9.19
C LEU A 201 15.75 -1.03 -8.21
N ALA A 202 16.22 0.23 -8.20
CA ALA A 202 17.22 0.69 -7.25
C ALA A 202 16.77 0.48 -5.80
N PHE A 203 15.53 0.83 -5.43
CA PHE A 203 15.05 0.62 -4.06
C PHE A 203 14.91 -0.85 -3.68
N ILE A 204 14.59 -1.73 -4.63
CA ILE A 204 14.56 -3.18 -4.40
C ILE A 204 15.99 -3.70 -4.14
N VAL A 205 16.96 -3.28 -4.94
CA VAL A 205 18.38 -3.62 -4.75
C VAL A 205 18.89 -3.08 -3.41
N LYS A 206 18.51 -1.85 -3.05
CA LYS A 206 18.87 -1.26 -1.76
C LYS A 206 18.32 -2.01 -0.57
N ASP A 207 17.16 -2.65 -0.70
CA ASP A 207 16.58 -3.45 0.39
C ASP A 207 17.40 -4.73 0.66
N VAL A 208 18.22 -5.18 -0.29
CA VAL A 208 19.13 -6.34 -0.14
C VAL A 208 20.57 -5.92 0.18
N PHE A 209 21.13 -4.99 -0.59
CA PHE A 209 22.55 -4.64 -0.54
C PHE A 209 22.84 -3.33 0.21
N GLY A 210 21.80 -2.60 0.62
CA GLY A 210 21.95 -1.27 1.22
C GLY A 210 22.28 -0.20 0.20
N TYR A 211 22.88 0.90 0.67
CA TYR A 211 23.29 2.01 -0.19
C TYR A 211 24.71 1.74 -0.71
N ASP A 212 24.82 0.91 -1.74
CA ASP A 212 26.07 0.49 -2.35
C ASP A 212 26.20 0.92 -3.82
N ASP A 213 27.24 0.44 -4.50
CA ASP A 213 27.51 0.78 -5.90
C ASP A 213 26.38 0.32 -6.84
N HIS A 214 25.71 -0.82 -6.55
CA HIS A 214 24.59 -1.29 -7.36
C HIS A 214 23.39 -0.33 -7.26
N PHE A 215 23.07 0.14 -6.05
CA PHE A 215 22.03 1.16 -5.86
C PHE A 215 22.36 2.46 -6.62
N MET A 216 23.59 2.95 -6.47
CA MET A 216 24.04 4.19 -7.10
C MET A 216 24.03 4.10 -8.62
N GLU A 217 24.46 2.97 -9.19
CA GLU A 217 24.43 2.74 -10.64
C GLU A 217 23.00 2.75 -11.19
N LEU A 218 22.06 2.10 -10.51
CA LEU A 218 20.65 2.10 -10.91
C LEU A 218 20.02 3.48 -10.82
N MET A 219 20.38 4.27 -9.81
CA MET A 219 19.95 5.66 -9.69
C MET A 219 20.55 6.55 -10.79
N GLU A 220 21.82 6.35 -11.16
CA GLU A 220 22.43 7.02 -12.30
C GLU A 220 21.71 6.65 -13.60
N ASN A 221 21.32 5.38 -13.78
CA ASN A 221 20.52 4.92 -14.92
C ASN A 221 19.13 5.57 -14.96
N ALA A 222 18.47 5.71 -13.81
CA ALA A 222 17.20 6.43 -13.71
C ALA A 222 17.38 7.91 -14.11
N GLY A 223 18.39 8.59 -13.54
CA GLY A 223 18.72 9.98 -13.84
C GLY A 223 18.97 10.24 -15.33
N ARG A 224 19.78 9.39 -15.97
CA ARG A 224 20.07 9.49 -17.42
C ARG A 224 18.82 9.36 -18.28
N ASN A 225 17.91 8.46 -17.91
CA ASN A 225 16.67 8.24 -18.65
C ASN A 225 15.68 9.39 -18.46
N TYR A 226 15.52 9.88 -17.22
CA TYR A 226 14.72 11.08 -16.96
C TYR A 226 15.28 12.31 -17.69
N GLU A 227 16.59 12.53 -17.70
CA GLU A 227 17.19 13.65 -18.42
C GLU A 227 16.92 13.57 -19.94
N ARG A 228 16.98 12.37 -20.53
CA ARG A 228 16.59 12.16 -21.94
C ARG A 228 15.11 12.42 -22.19
N ALA A 229 14.23 12.02 -21.28
CA ALA A 229 12.80 12.30 -21.38
C ALA A 229 12.49 13.81 -21.23
N GLY A 230 13.10 14.50 -20.27
CA GLY A 230 12.95 15.93 -20.09
C GLY A 230 13.39 16.72 -21.32
N ARG A 231 14.49 16.33 -21.97
CA ARG A 231 14.91 16.92 -23.26
C ARG A 231 13.87 16.75 -24.38
N LYS A 232 13.15 15.63 -24.43
CA LYS A 232 12.05 15.44 -25.40
C LYS A 232 10.88 16.36 -25.10
N TRP A 233 10.47 16.47 -23.83
CA TRP A 233 9.40 17.38 -23.42
C TRP A 233 9.74 18.84 -23.71
N TYR A 234 11.00 19.22 -23.51
CA TYR A 234 11.49 20.56 -23.81
C TYR A 234 11.39 20.85 -25.31
N ALA A 235 11.83 19.92 -26.15
CA ALA A 235 11.74 20.04 -27.61
C ALA A 235 10.29 20.13 -28.11
N SER A 236 9.32 19.54 -27.39
CA SER A 236 7.89 19.67 -27.70
C SER A 236 7.23 20.91 -27.08
N GLY A 237 8.00 21.81 -26.46
CA GLY A 237 7.49 23.03 -25.81
C GLY A 237 6.69 22.78 -24.53
N ASN A 238 6.73 21.57 -23.97
CA ASN A 238 5.97 21.24 -22.77
C ASN A 238 6.80 21.50 -21.50
N LEU A 239 6.80 22.76 -21.05
CA LEU A 239 7.65 23.19 -19.95
C LEU A 239 7.26 22.52 -18.61
N HIS A 240 5.97 22.28 -18.36
CA HIS A 240 5.52 21.59 -17.15
C HIS A 240 6.09 20.18 -17.03
N TYR A 241 5.94 19.34 -18.07
CA TYR A 241 6.51 18.00 -18.04
C TYR A 241 8.04 18.02 -18.09
N THR A 242 8.66 19.01 -18.75
CA THR A 242 10.12 19.20 -18.71
C THR A 242 10.61 19.38 -17.28
N ALA A 243 10.05 20.35 -16.55
CA ALA A 243 10.44 20.66 -15.18
C ALA A 243 10.20 19.45 -14.25
N LYS A 244 9.04 18.80 -14.38
CA LYS A 244 8.72 17.58 -13.61
C LYS A 244 9.73 16.46 -13.83
N THR A 245 10.07 16.17 -15.09
CA THR A 245 11.00 15.08 -15.40
C THR A 245 12.45 15.44 -15.02
N PHE A 246 12.88 16.69 -15.17
CA PHE A 246 14.20 17.11 -14.70
C PHE A 246 14.33 17.09 -13.18
N LEU A 247 13.26 17.40 -12.43
CA LEU A 247 13.26 17.19 -10.98
C LEU A 247 13.48 15.71 -10.61
N SER A 248 12.82 14.78 -11.32
CA SER A 248 13.09 13.34 -11.14
C SER A 248 14.52 12.95 -11.47
N ALA A 249 15.11 13.55 -12.51
CA ALA A 249 16.51 13.33 -12.89
C ALA A 249 17.48 13.87 -11.81
N GLU A 250 17.27 15.09 -11.33
CA GLU A 250 18.05 15.72 -10.27
C GLU A 250 18.06 14.86 -9.00
N TYR A 251 16.88 14.42 -8.56
CA TYR A 251 16.73 13.58 -7.39
C TYR A 251 17.45 12.23 -7.56
N SER A 252 17.33 11.62 -8.74
CA SER A 252 18.02 10.35 -9.03
C SER A 252 19.55 10.53 -9.02
N TYR A 253 20.08 11.60 -9.63
CA TYR A 253 21.52 11.88 -9.59
C TYR A 253 22.03 12.21 -8.19
N LEU A 254 21.21 12.86 -7.36
CA LEU A 254 21.55 13.09 -5.95
C LEU A 254 21.72 11.76 -5.20
N LEU A 255 20.78 10.82 -5.39
CA LEU A 255 20.85 9.48 -4.83
C LEU A 255 21.94 8.60 -5.46
N ALA A 256 22.42 8.93 -6.66
CA ALA A 256 23.58 8.29 -7.26
C ALA A 256 24.92 8.86 -6.74
N GLY A 257 24.90 9.92 -5.90
CA GLY A 257 26.12 10.63 -5.50
C GLY A 257 26.73 11.49 -6.61
N ASN A 258 26.05 11.69 -7.74
CA ASN A 258 26.54 12.44 -8.89
C ASN A 258 26.32 13.96 -8.72
N THR A 259 27.09 14.56 -7.81
CA THR A 259 26.95 15.97 -7.43
C THR A 259 27.09 16.95 -8.59
N GLN A 260 27.90 16.61 -9.61
CA GLN A 260 28.07 17.45 -10.79
C GLN A 260 26.79 17.51 -11.63
N ARG A 261 26.18 16.35 -11.92
CA ARG A 261 24.92 16.31 -12.69
C ARG A 261 23.76 16.86 -11.89
N THR A 262 23.66 16.57 -10.59
CA THR A 262 22.64 17.16 -9.71
C THR A 262 22.63 18.68 -9.82
N LYS A 263 23.78 19.34 -9.64
CA LYS A 263 23.88 20.81 -9.72
C LYS A 263 23.45 21.36 -11.07
N LEU A 264 23.89 20.72 -12.16
CA LEU A 264 23.57 21.19 -13.51
C LEU A 264 22.06 21.07 -13.80
N ILE A 265 21.46 19.93 -13.49
CA ILE A 265 20.03 19.70 -13.73
C ILE A 265 19.19 20.55 -12.79
N GLY A 266 19.57 20.69 -11.53
CA GLY A 266 18.88 21.55 -10.57
C GLY A 266 18.81 23.00 -11.02
N LEU A 267 19.94 23.59 -11.46
CA LEU A 267 19.95 24.96 -11.99
C LEU A 267 18.99 25.15 -13.19
N ASN A 268 18.94 24.17 -14.09
CA ASN A 268 18.02 24.23 -15.23
C ASN A 268 16.56 24.08 -14.79
N THR A 269 16.29 23.16 -13.86
CA THR A 269 14.95 22.91 -13.32
C THR A 269 14.41 24.14 -12.59
N THR A 270 15.21 24.78 -11.74
CA THR A 270 14.84 26.00 -11.02
C THR A 270 14.46 27.12 -11.99
N LYS A 271 15.24 27.35 -13.06
CA LYS A 271 14.92 28.36 -14.09
C LYS A 271 13.59 28.10 -14.76
N MET A 272 13.28 26.84 -15.08
CA MET A 272 12.02 26.45 -15.72
C MET A 272 10.83 26.61 -14.75
N LEU A 273 11.01 26.27 -13.48
CA LEU A 273 9.97 26.46 -12.46
C LEU A 273 9.62 27.94 -12.27
N TYR A 274 10.61 28.85 -12.30
CA TYR A 274 10.35 30.29 -12.27
C TYR A 274 9.55 30.81 -13.47
N GLN A 275 9.61 30.13 -14.62
CA GLN A 275 8.84 30.50 -15.81
C GLN A 275 7.40 29.95 -15.78
N LEU A 276 7.12 28.99 -14.90
CA LEU A 276 5.80 28.39 -14.70
C LEU A 276 5.02 29.03 -13.55
N ALA A 277 5.70 29.79 -12.69
CA ALA A 277 5.13 30.54 -11.56
C ALA A 277 4.58 31.89 -12.04
#